data_AF-A0A3R7WI90-F1
#
_entry.id   AF-A0A3R7WI90-F1
#
_cell.length_a   1.000
_cell.length_b   1.000
_cell.length_c   1.000
_cell.angle_alpha   90.00
_cell.angle_beta   90.00
_cell.angle_gamma   90.00
#
_symmetry.space_group_name_H-M   'P 1'
#
loop_
_entity.id
_entity.type
_entity.pdbx_description
1 polymer ?
#
loop_
_entity_poly.entity_id
_entity_poly.type
_entity_poly.pdbx_seq_one_letter_code
_entity_poly.pdbx_strand_id
1 'polypeptide(L)'
;MTTKQQTRKAFAFAALGCIFRPTNAVLWVFLTATLVVQTKSKLALLLHTIVPVGVLAISLMLVVDRIGYGEWTCVPWNFVKFNVLEGKDKLYGVHPWYWYFVAGYPEITATHLPLILFEPRFLLPLLPASFVYAGKALLYLEKRTFFKPLLGLLILLNGIAAVYFARFHQREAGSPSDALRQDPLAFATARYKSHPLPTYIVVYSSGASALHNSLAIWKFALQKQFDHSTLSLDADSPVADTHMLVYSNQMISP
;
A
#
# COMPACT_ATOMS: atom_id res chain seq x y z
N MET A 1 -11.99 -21.70 29.80
CA MET A 1 -11.56 -20.39 30.31
C MET A 1 -10.22 -20.06 29.65
N THR A 2 -10.16 -19.03 28.81
CA THR A 2 -8.90 -18.51 28.28
C THR A 2 -8.11 -17.85 29.41
N THR A 3 -6.81 -18.14 29.50
CA THR A 3 -5.97 -17.53 30.53
C THR A 3 -5.66 -16.08 30.16
N LYS A 4 -5.43 -15.20 31.15
CA LYS A 4 -5.03 -13.79 30.91
C LYS A 4 -3.86 -13.66 29.92
N GLN A 5 -2.93 -14.62 29.96
CA GLN A 5 -1.77 -14.66 29.08
C GLN A 5 -2.14 -14.99 27.63
N GLN A 6 -3.10 -15.88 27.39
CA GLN A 6 -3.60 -16.19 26.04
C GLN A 6 -4.32 -14.97 25.44
N THR A 7 -5.13 -14.27 26.23
CA THR A 7 -5.80 -13.04 25.80
C THR A 7 -4.79 -11.97 25.38
N ARG A 8 -3.74 -11.74 26.18
CA ARG A 8 -2.67 -10.79 25.82
C ARG A 8 -1.96 -11.17 24.52
N LYS A 9 -1.64 -12.46 24.34
CA LYS A 9 -1.03 -12.95 23.09
C LYS A 9 -1.96 -12.70 21.88
N ALA A 10 -3.25 -13.00 22.01
CA ALA A 10 -4.22 -12.77 20.94
C ALA A 10 -4.31 -11.30 20.54
N PHE A 11 -4.37 -10.39 21.51
CA PHE A 11 -4.36 -8.95 21.23
C PHE A 11 -3.05 -8.47 20.60
N ALA A 12 -1.89 -9.05 20.98
CA ALA A 12 -0.61 -8.71 20.36
C ALA A 12 -0.59 -9.13 18.87
N PHE A 13 -1.07 -10.33 18.55
CA PHE A 13 -1.19 -10.76 17.15
C PHE A 13 -2.22 -9.94 16.36
N ALA A 14 -3.34 -9.57 16.98
CA ALA A 14 -4.32 -8.68 16.35
C ALA A 14 -3.70 -7.31 16.03
N ALA A 15 -2.96 -6.71 16.99
CA ALA A 15 -2.29 -5.43 16.80
C ALA A 15 -1.23 -5.49 15.69
N LEU A 16 -0.37 -6.52 15.69
CA LEU A 16 0.58 -6.76 14.62
C LEU A 16 -0.12 -6.92 13.27
N GLY A 17 -1.22 -7.69 13.23
CA GLY A 17 -2.02 -7.88 12.02
C GLY A 17 -2.60 -6.57 11.47
N CYS A 18 -3.00 -5.64 12.34
CA CYS A 18 -3.47 -4.31 11.94
C CYS A 18 -2.34 -3.40 11.46
N ILE A 19 -1.14 -3.50 12.02
CA ILE A 19 0.03 -2.73 11.56
C ILE A 19 0.44 -3.16 10.15
N PHE A 20 0.61 -4.47 9.93
CA PHE A 20 0.98 -4.99 8.60
C PHE A 20 -0.12 -4.79 7.56
N ARG A 21 -1.38 -4.81 7.99
CA ARG A 21 -2.53 -4.68 7.09
C ARG A 21 -3.68 -3.96 7.80
N PRO A 22 -3.80 -2.63 7.64
CA PRO A 22 -4.80 -1.81 8.34
C PRO A 22 -6.25 -2.29 8.15
N THR A 23 -6.57 -2.92 7.01
CA THR A 23 -7.91 -3.49 6.76
C THR A 23 -8.30 -4.60 7.74
N ASN A 24 -7.33 -5.26 8.39
CA ASN A 24 -7.59 -6.26 9.43
C ASN A 24 -8.30 -5.66 10.66
N ALA A 25 -8.22 -4.34 10.85
CA ALA A 25 -8.90 -3.65 11.94
C ALA A 25 -10.41 -3.90 11.91
N VAL A 26 -11.03 -4.02 10.73
CA VAL A 26 -12.47 -4.27 10.58
C VAL A 26 -12.88 -5.56 11.31
N LEU A 27 -12.13 -6.64 11.11
CA LEU A 27 -12.39 -7.93 11.76
C LEU A 27 -12.11 -7.89 13.26
N TRP A 28 -10.95 -7.36 13.66
CA TRP A 28 -10.53 -7.39 15.05
C TRP A 28 -11.30 -6.42 15.94
N VAL A 29 -11.79 -5.30 15.41
CA VAL A 29 -12.69 -4.40 16.16
C VAL A 29 -13.99 -5.11 16.50
N PHE A 30 -14.60 -5.83 15.56
CA PHE A 30 -15.81 -6.61 15.81
C PHE A 30 -15.59 -7.70 16.87
N LEU A 31 -14.52 -8.49 16.74
CA LEU A 31 -14.19 -9.54 17.72
C LEU A 31 -13.85 -8.96 19.11
N THR A 32 -13.17 -7.80 19.15
CA THR A 32 -12.86 -7.12 20.41
C THR A 32 -14.12 -6.57 21.07
N ALA A 33 -15.03 -5.94 20.29
CA ALA A 33 -16.28 -5.41 20.80
C ALA A 33 -17.15 -6.50 21.43
N THR A 34 -17.30 -7.63 20.74
CA THR A 34 -18.04 -8.79 21.26
C THR A 34 -17.41 -9.34 22.54
N LEU A 35 -16.08 -9.45 22.62
CA LEU A 35 -15.37 -9.87 23.84
C LEU A 35 -15.57 -8.89 25.01
N VAL A 36 -15.54 -7.58 24.75
CA VAL A 36 -15.77 -6.54 25.76
C VAL A 36 -17.20 -6.60 26.29
N VAL A 37 -18.20 -6.81 25.42
CA VAL A 37 -19.60 -6.95 25.83
C VAL A 37 -19.81 -8.18 26.71
N GLN A 38 -19.16 -9.29 26.40
CA GLN A 38 -19.26 -10.56 27.15
C GLN A 38 -18.47 -10.55 28.47
N THR A 39 -17.49 -9.65 28.62
CA THR A 39 -16.61 -9.61 29.80
C THR A 39 -17.27 -8.84 30.95
N LYS A 40 -17.39 -9.48 32.12
CA LYS A 40 -17.94 -8.82 33.32
C LYS A 40 -17.09 -7.63 33.78
N SER A 41 -15.76 -7.77 33.77
CA SER A 41 -14.81 -6.74 34.21
C SER A 41 -14.22 -5.95 33.02
N LYS A 42 -15.08 -5.20 32.32
CA LYS A 42 -14.74 -4.44 31.09
C LYS A 42 -13.54 -3.51 31.27
N LEU A 43 -13.53 -2.72 32.36
CA LEU A 43 -12.48 -1.75 32.64
C LEU A 43 -11.12 -2.43 32.84
N ALA A 44 -11.09 -3.57 33.53
CA ALA A 44 -9.86 -4.32 33.74
C ALA A 44 -9.30 -4.91 32.44
N LEU A 45 -10.17 -5.41 31.55
CA LEU A 45 -9.76 -5.89 30.23
C LEU A 45 -9.16 -4.76 29.38
N LEU A 46 -9.83 -3.59 29.39
CA LEU A 46 -9.37 -2.41 28.65
C LEU A 46 -8.01 -1.93 29.16
N LEU A 47 -7.92 -1.61 30.46
CA LEU A 47 -6.72 -0.97 31.04
C LEU A 47 -5.51 -1.91 31.17
N HIS A 48 -5.71 -3.20 31.45
CA HIS A 48 -4.58 -4.11 31.69
C HIS A 48 -4.21 -5.00 30.51
N THR A 49 -4.96 -4.93 29.40
CA THR A 49 -4.70 -5.76 28.22
C THR A 49 -4.80 -4.97 26.93
N ILE A 50 -5.95 -4.37 26.61
CA ILE A 50 -6.17 -3.75 25.29
C ILE A 50 -5.31 -2.48 25.14
N VAL A 51 -5.39 -1.56 26.10
CA VAL A 51 -4.66 -0.28 26.05
C VAL A 51 -3.14 -0.48 26.05
N PRO A 52 -2.54 -1.28 26.95
CA PRO A 52 -1.08 -1.46 26.95
C PRO A 52 -0.55 -2.10 25.67
N VAL A 53 -1.27 -3.10 25.13
CA VAL A 53 -0.87 -3.75 23.86
C VAL A 53 -1.00 -2.77 22.69
N GLY A 54 -2.08 -1.99 22.65
CA GLY A 54 -2.29 -0.98 21.61
C GLY A 54 -1.22 0.12 21.64
N VAL A 55 -0.92 0.66 22.82
CA VAL A 55 0.13 1.68 23.01
C VAL A 55 1.49 1.13 22.58
N LEU A 56 1.86 -0.08 23.01
CA LEU A 56 3.12 -0.69 22.61
C LEU A 56 3.21 -0.88 21.09
N ALA A 57 2.13 -1.35 20.46
CA ALA A 57 2.08 -1.58 19.02
C ALA A 57 2.19 -0.27 18.22
N ILE A 58 1.45 0.77 18.61
CA ILE A 58 1.50 2.09 17.97
C ILE A 58 2.89 2.71 18.15
N SER A 59 3.47 2.65 19.36
CA SER A 59 4.81 3.16 19.61
C SER A 59 5.86 2.45 18.75
N LEU A 60 5.78 1.12 18.62
CA LEU A 60 6.67 0.36 17.76
C LEU A 60 6.53 0.76 16.29
N MET A 61 5.29 0.92 15.81
CA MET A 61 5.01 1.39 14.44
C MET A 61 5.62 2.78 14.19
N LEU A 62 5.42 3.74 15.10
CA LEU A 62 5.97 5.09 14.97
C LEU A 62 7.50 5.09 14.96
N VAL A 63 8.15 4.24 15.75
CA VAL A 63 9.62 4.10 15.73
C VAL A 63 10.09 3.51 14.41
N VAL A 64 9.42 2.49 13.88
CA VAL A 64 9.73 1.90 12.58
C VAL A 64 9.57 2.93 11.47
N ASP A 65 8.46 3.67 11.47
CA ASP A 65 8.20 4.75 10.51
C ASP A 65 9.26 5.85 10.63
N ARG A 66 9.66 6.22 11.85
CA ARG A 66 10.73 7.21 12.08
C ARG A 66 12.09 6.78 11.54
N ILE A 67 12.41 5.49 11.62
CA ILE A 67 13.64 4.92 11.06
C ILE A 67 13.56 4.89 9.53
N GLY A 68 12.41 4.50 8.96
CA GLY A 68 12.22 4.39 7.52
C GLY A 68 12.19 5.74 6.80
N TYR A 69 11.41 6.70 7.31
CA TYR A 69 11.16 7.99 6.68
C TYR A 69 12.10 9.11 7.15
N GLY A 70 12.84 8.91 8.24
CA GLY A 70 13.75 9.94 8.79
C GLY A 70 13.06 11.04 9.59
N GLU A 71 11.73 11.02 9.69
CA GLU A 71 10.90 11.97 10.44
C GLU A 71 9.78 11.26 11.20
N TRP A 72 9.24 11.90 12.25
CA TRP A 72 8.13 11.32 13.00
C TRP A 72 6.85 11.45 12.18
N THR A 73 6.40 10.33 11.63
CA THR A 73 5.20 10.28 10.79
C THR A 73 4.26 9.17 11.27
N CYS A 74 2.96 9.44 11.22
CA CYS A 74 1.93 8.45 11.52
C CYS A 74 1.26 8.05 10.21
N VAL A 75 1.77 6.99 9.58
CA VAL A 75 1.33 6.57 8.24
C VAL A 75 -0.18 6.30 8.17
N PRO A 76 -0.83 5.62 9.14
CA PRO A 76 -2.28 5.42 9.09
C PRO A 76 -3.06 6.73 9.09
N TRP A 77 -2.62 7.73 9.85
CA TRP A 77 -3.28 9.04 9.89
C TRP A 77 -3.14 9.77 8.55
N ASN A 78 -1.94 9.78 7.97
CA ASN A 78 -1.71 10.40 6.66
C ASN A 78 -2.57 9.75 5.58
N PHE A 79 -2.76 8.42 5.62
CA PHE A 79 -3.67 7.71 4.73
C PHE A 79 -5.11 8.21 4.87
N VAL A 80 -5.63 8.34 6.09
CA VAL A 80 -6.99 8.84 6.34
C VAL A 80 -7.12 10.29 5.88
N LYS A 81 -6.14 11.13 6.19
CA LYS A 81 -6.13 12.54 5.76
C LYS A 81 -6.20 12.64 4.24
N PHE A 82 -5.32 11.95 3.53
CA PHE A 82 -5.23 12.02 2.08
C PHE A 82 -6.46 11.41 1.38
N ASN A 83 -6.93 10.25 1.81
CA ASN A 83 -8.01 9.56 1.10
C ASN A 83 -9.39 10.08 1.50
N VAL A 84 -9.64 10.28 2.79
CA VAL A 84 -10.97 10.55 3.33
C VAL A 84 -11.20 12.05 3.52
N LEU A 85 -10.29 12.76 4.19
CA LEU A 85 -10.49 14.17 4.51
C LEU A 85 -10.28 15.07 3.29
N GLU A 86 -9.28 14.78 2.47
CA GLU A 86 -9.01 15.48 1.22
C GLU A 86 -9.86 14.97 0.04
N GLY A 87 -10.66 13.91 0.25
CA GLY A 87 -11.66 13.41 -0.71
C GLY A 87 -11.09 12.81 -1.98
N LYS A 88 -9.84 12.31 -1.93
CA LYS A 88 -9.18 11.62 -3.04
C LYS A 88 -9.75 10.21 -3.28
N ASP A 89 -10.50 9.66 -2.33
CA ASP A 89 -11.24 8.41 -2.50
C ASP A 89 -12.30 8.47 -3.61
N LYS A 90 -12.83 9.66 -3.93
CA LYS A 90 -13.75 9.90 -5.06
C LYS A 90 -13.19 9.46 -6.42
N LEU A 91 -11.87 9.29 -6.52
CA LEU A 91 -11.20 8.80 -7.73
C LEU A 91 -11.53 7.35 -8.06
N TYR A 92 -11.93 6.56 -7.05
CA TYR A 92 -12.29 5.16 -7.23
C TYR A 92 -13.77 4.96 -7.58
N GLY A 93 -14.49 6.05 -7.85
CA GLY A 93 -15.93 6.06 -8.10
C GLY A 93 -16.73 6.43 -6.85
N VAL A 94 -17.84 7.13 -7.08
CA VAL A 94 -18.79 7.50 -6.03
C VAL A 94 -20.09 6.79 -6.31
N HIS A 95 -20.51 5.94 -5.38
CA HIS A 95 -21.80 5.27 -5.45
C HIS A 95 -22.66 5.63 -4.24
N PRO A 96 -23.99 5.74 -4.39
CA PRO A 96 -24.89 5.84 -3.25
C PRO A 96 -24.68 4.68 -2.28
N TRP A 97 -24.87 4.90 -0.98
CA TRP A 97 -24.59 3.90 0.05
C TRP A 97 -25.30 2.54 -0.20
N TYR A 98 -26.50 2.55 -0.80
CA TYR A 98 -27.29 1.35 -1.08
C TYR A 98 -26.70 0.50 -2.21
N TRP A 99 -25.89 1.11 -3.09
CA TRP A 99 -25.28 0.41 -4.23
C TRP A 99 -24.41 -0.75 -3.77
N TYR A 100 -23.67 -0.59 -2.66
CA TYR A 100 -22.84 -1.65 -2.10
C TYR A 100 -23.64 -2.91 -1.73
N PHE A 101 -24.90 -2.77 -1.36
CA PHE A 101 -25.76 -3.89 -0.98
C PHE A 101 -26.55 -4.47 -2.16
N VAL A 102 -27.02 -3.60 -3.06
CA VAL A 102 -27.93 -3.99 -4.16
C VAL A 102 -27.17 -4.44 -5.42
N ALA A 103 -26.00 -3.87 -5.68
CA ALA A 103 -25.23 -4.13 -6.89
C ALA A 103 -23.80 -4.55 -6.56
N GLY A 104 -23.05 -3.79 -5.76
CA GLY A 104 -21.64 -4.08 -5.48
C GLY A 104 -21.41 -5.46 -4.86
N TYR A 105 -22.14 -5.80 -3.79
CA TYR A 105 -21.99 -7.12 -3.16
C TYR A 105 -22.45 -8.27 -4.09
N PRO A 106 -23.62 -8.21 -4.76
CA PRO A 106 -23.99 -9.19 -5.77
C PRO A 106 -23.01 -9.30 -6.94
N GLU A 107 -22.49 -8.20 -7.49
CA GLU A 107 -21.52 -8.21 -8.60
C GLU A 107 -20.21 -8.86 -8.18
N ILE A 108 -19.70 -8.51 -7.00
CA ILE A 108 -18.55 -9.16 -6.38
C ILE A 108 -18.89 -10.65 -6.22
N THR A 109 -19.86 -11.02 -5.39
CA THR A 109 -20.14 -12.45 -5.13
C THR A 109 -20.54 -13.29 -6.35
N ALA A 110 -21.27 -12.74 -7.32
CA ALA A 110 -21.72 -13.45 -8.52
C ALA A 110 -20.58 -13.68 -9.52
N THR A 111 -19.69 -12.69 -9.72
CA THR A 111 -18.47 -12.89 -10.54
C THR A 111 -17.51 -13.88 -9.89
N HIS A 112 -17.55 -13.99 -8.56
CA HIS A 112 -16.64 -14.83 -7.79
C HIS A 112 -17.04 -16.31 -7.84
N LEU A 113 -18.32 -16.65 -7.99
CA LEU A 113 -18.80 -18.05 -7.91
C LEU A 113 -18.22 -19.00 -8.99
N PRO A 114 -18.10 -18.61 -10.28
CA PRO A 114 -17.47 -19.44 -11.31
C PRO A 114 -15.93 -19.33 -11.32
N LEU A 115 -15.36 -18.23 -10.80
CA LEU A 115 -13.94 -17.88 -10.94
C LEU A 115 -13.07 -18.22 -9.72
N ILE A 116 -13.64 -18.68 -8.60
CA ILE A 116 -12.89 -19.09 -7.40
C ILE A 116 -11.80 -20.14 -7.73
N LEU A 117 -11.99 -20.97 -8.76
CA LEU A 117 -11.00 -21.97 -9.21
C LEU A 117 -9.83 -21.36 -10.00
N PHE A 118 -10.03 -20.21 -10.65
CA PHE A 118 -9.04 -19.57 -11.50
C PHE A 118 -8.32 -18.42 -10.80
N GLU A 119 -8.98 -17.76 -9.84
CA GLU A 119 -8.44 -16.56 -9.24
C GLU A 119 -8.79 -16.43 -7.74
N PRO A 120 -7.82 -16.70 -6.84
CA PRO A 120 -8.04 -16.73 -5.38
C PRO A 120 -8.49 -15.41 -4.75
N ARG A 121 -8.35 -14.29 -5.47
CA ARG A 121 -8.83 -12.95 -5.05
C ARG A 121 -10.32 -12.96 -4.72
N PHE A 122 -11.06 -13.85 -5.37
CA PHE A 122 -12.49 -13.97 -5.25
C PHE A 122 -12.97 -14.63 -3.94
N LEU A 123 -12.05 -15.06 -3.08
CA LEU A 123 -12.36 -15.53 -1.73
C LEU A 123 -12.37 -14.39 -0.68
N LEU A 124 -11.95 -13.18 -1.05
CA LEU A 124 -11.79 -12.04 -0.12
C LEU A 124 -13.05 -11.75 0.72
N PRO A 125 -14.29 -11.78 0.17
CA PRO A 125 -15.50 -11.56 0.98
C PRO A 125 -15.78 -12.68 2.00
N LEU A 126 -15.31 -13.91 1.73
CA LEU A 126 -15.50 -15.07 2.60
C LEU A 126 -14.39 -15.22 3.64
N LEU A 127 -13.27 -14.51 3.48
CA LEU A 127 -12.11 -14.60 4.36
C LEU A 127 -12.45 -14.41 5.86
N PRO A 128 -13.31 -13.46 6.29
CA PRO A 128 -13.64 -13.32 7.70
C PRO A 128 -14.18 -14.61 8.33
N ALA A 129 -15.14 -15.27 7.67
CA ALA A 129 -15.69 -16.54 8.14
C ALA A 129 -14.64 -17.66 8.05
N SER A 130 -13.93 -17.75 6.92
CA SER A 130 -12.87 -18.74 6.72
C SER A 130 -11.77 -18.66 7.79
N PHE A 131 -11.37 -17.46 8.20
CA PHE A 131 -10.39 -17.27 9.28
C PHE A 131 -10.91 -17.72 10.64
N VAL A 132 -12.19 -17.53 10.93
CA VAL A 132 -12.80 -18.05 12.18
C VAL A 132 -12.78 -19.58 12.20
N TYR A 133 -13.16 -20.24 11.10
CA TYR A 133 -13.13 -21.70 11.01
C TYR A 133 -11.70 -22.26 10.98
N ALA A 134 -10.79 -21.63 10.24
CA ALA A 134 -9.37 -21.96 10.23
C ALA A 134 -8.78 -21.83 11.64
N GLY A 135 -9.11 -20.77 12.38
CA GLY A 135 -8.70 -20.58 13.77
C GLY A 135 -9.16 -21.71 14.68
N LYS A 136 -10.40 -22.19 14.54
CA LYS A 136 -10.91 -23.36 15.28
C LYS A 136 -10.15 -24.64 14.94
N ALA A 137 -9.85 -24.88 13.66
CA ALA A 137 -9.05 -26.03 13.22
C ALA A 137 -7.59 -25.94 13.74
N LEU A 138 -6.99 -24.75 13.70
CA LEU A 138 -5.66 -24.51 14.24
C LEU A 138 -5.59 -24.73 15.75
N LEU A 139 -6.60 -24.34 16.53
CA LEU A 139 -6.66 -24.63 17.97
C LEU A 139 -6.71 -26.14 18.26
N TYR A 140 -7.34 -26.92 17.37
CA TYR A 140 -7.34 -28.39 17.48
C TYR A 140 -5.96 -28.98 17.15
N LEU A 141 -5.30 -28.46 16.11
CA LEU A 141 -3.99 -28.91 15.65
C LEU A 141 -2.82 -28.45 16.53
N GLU A 142 -2.91 -27.29 17.19
CA GLU A 142 -1.88 -26.73 18.09
C GLU A 142 -1.52 -27.70 19.23
N LYS A 143 -2.49 -28.51 19.67
CA LYS A 143 -2.30 -29.53 20.70
C LYS A 143 -1.40 -30.69 20.25
N ARG A 144 -1.17 -30.86 18.95
CA ARG A 144 -0.33 -31.91 18.39
C ARG A 144 1.13 -31.44 18.34
N THR A 145 2.03 -32.21 18.95
CA THR A 145 3.47 -31.86 19.03
C THR A 145 4.13 -31.73 17.66
N PHE A 146 3.70 -32.49 16.65
CA PHE A 146 4.22 -32.41 15.28
C PHE A 146 3.79 -31.14 14.52
N PHE A 147 2.75 -30.43 14.96
CA PHE A 147 2.27 -29.23 14.26
C PHE A 147 3.17 -28.02 14.51
N LYS A 148 3.83 -27.96 15.67
CA LYS A 148 4.77 -26.88 16.02
C LYS A 148 5.97 -26.75 15.07
N PRO A 149 6.71 -27.84 14.72
CA PRO A 149 7.78 -27.74 13.74
C PRO A 149 7.25 -27.40 12.33
N LEU A 150 6.06 -27.88 11.95
CA LEU A 150 5.43 -27.52 10.67
C LEU A 150 5.11 -26.02 10.58
N LEU A 151 4.56 -25.44 11.65
CA LEU A 151 4.32 -24.00 11.74
C LEU A 151 5.63 -23.20 11.69
N GLY A 152 6.67 -23.68 12.39
CA GLY A 152 8.01 -23.09 12.32
C GLY A 152 8.59 -23.10 10.90
N LEU A 153 8.47 -24.22 10.19
CA LEU A 153 8.87 -24.34 8.79
C LEU A 153 8.09 -23.38 7.89
N LEU A 154 6.76 -23.27 8.09
CA LEU A 154 5.94 -22.36 7.31
C LEU A 154 6.38 -20.89 7.50
N ILE A 155 6.63 -20.48 8.75
CA ILE A 155 7.12 -19.13 9.06
C ILE A 155 8.49 -18.90 8.41
N LEU A 156 9.39 -19.88 8.50
CA LEU A 156 10.72 -19.80 7.89
C LEU A 156 10.64 -19.64 6.36
N LEU A 157 9.86 -20.48 5.69
CA LEU A 157 9.69 -20.44 4.23
C LEU A 157 9.08 -19.11 3.76
N ASN A 158 8.05 -18.62 4.48
CA ASN A 158 7.46 -17.31 4.18
C ASN A 158 8.44 -16.16 4.47
N GLY A 159 9.27 -16.26 5.51
CA GLY A 159 10.31 -15.29 5.81
C GLY A 159 11.38 -15.22 4.71
N ILE A 160 11.84 -16.37 4.22
CA ILE A 160 12.78 -16.46 3.09
C ILE A 160 12.16 -15.85 1.84
N ALA A 161 10.92 -16.21 1.50
CA ALA A 161 10.21 -15.65 0.34
C ALA A 161 10.06 -14.13 0.48
N ALA A 162 9.68 -13.63 1.65
CA ALA A 162 9.55 -12.19 1.91
C ALA A 162 10.88 -11.45 1.70
N VAL A 163 12.00 -11.99 2.21
CA VAL A 163 13.33 -11.39 1.99
C VAL A 163 13.71 -11.43 0.51
N TYR A 164 13.47 -12.57 -0.17
CA TYR A 164 13.75 -12.71 -1.60
C TYR A 164 12.99 -11.67 -2.43
N PHE A 165 11.67 -11.57 -2.24
CA PHE A 165 10.85 -10.63 -2.99
C PHE A 165 11.18 -9.17 -2.66
N ALA A 166 11.43 -8.86 -1.39
CA ALA A 166 11.75 -7.50 -0.96
C ALA A 166 13.13 -7.01 -1.39
N ARG A 167 14.13 -7.90 -1.52
CA ARG A 167 15.52 -7.52 -1.79
C ARG A 167 15.97 -7.82 -3.21
N PHE A 168 15.55 -8.94 -3.77
CA PHE A 168 16.10 -9.47 -5.01
C PHE A 168 15.12 -9.41 -6.18
N HIS A 169 13.81 -9.54 -5.93
CA HIS A 169 12.82 -9.50 -7.01
C HIS A 169 12.37 -8.07 -7.37
N GLN A 170 12.21 -7.17 -6.40
CA GLN A 170 11.75 -5.80 -6.65
C GLN A 170 12.85 -4.81 -7.08
N ARG A 171 14.12 -5.22 -7.11
CA ARG A 171 15.25 -4.40 -7.57
C ARG A 171 16.17 -5.21 -8.46
N GLU A 172 16.12 -4.99 -9.77
CA GLU A 172 17.28 -5.28 -10.62
C GLU A 172 18.40 -4.32 -10.20
N ALA A 173 19.36 -4.80 -9.42
CA ALA A 173 20.53 -4.02 -9.07
C ALA A 173 21.34 -3.71 -10.35
N GLY A 174 21.56 -2.42 -10.63
CA GLY A 174 22.17 -1.98 -11.89
C GLY A 174 21.17 -1.73 -13.01
N SER A 175 19.87 -1.61 -12.67
CA SER A 175 18.86 -1.16 -13.62
C SER A 175 19.23 0.19 -14.24
N PRO A 176 18.74 0.49 -15.46
CA PRO A 176 18.90 1.82 -16.06
C PRO A 176 18.47 2.97 -15.15
N SER A 177 17.46 2.73 -14.30
CA SER A 177 16.98 3.69 -13.29
C SER A 177 18.01 3.96 -12.19
N ASP A 178 18.78 2.97 -11.76
CA ASP A 178 19.85 3.14 -10.76
C ASP A 178 21.02 3.92 -11.36
N ALA A 179 21.42 3.61 -12.60
CA ALA A 179 22.47 4.33 -13.31
C ALA A 179 22.08 5.81 -13.55
N LEU A 180 20.83 6.07 -13.95
CA LEU A 180 20.28 7.42 -14.10
C LEU A 180 20.30 8.19 -12.77
N ARG A 181 20.00 7.54 -11.64
CA ARG A 181 20.03 8.19 -10.32
C ARG A 181 21.44 8.51 -9.82
N GLN A 182 22.42 7.67 -10.13
CA GLN A 182 23.81 7.86 -9.67
C GLN A 182 24.53 8.95 -10.46
N ASP A 183 24.45 8.92 -11.79
CA ASP A 183 25.05 9.93 -12.66
C ASP A 183 24.15 10.16 -13.89
N PRO A 184 23.20 11.11 -13.77
CA PRO A 184 22.27 11.41 -14.85
C PRO A 184 22.97 11.84 -16.15
N LEU A 185 24.10 12.55 -16.04
CA LEU A 185 24.81 13.10 -17.19
C LEU A 185 25.58 12.01 -17.94
N ALA A 186 26.31 11.16 -17.23
CA ALA A 186 26.99 10.03 -17.85
C ALA A 186 26.00 9.06 -18.49
N PHE A 187 24.87 8.80 -17.81
CA PHE A 187 23.80 7.96 -18.35
C PHE A 187 23.22 8.53 -19.65
N ALA A 188 22.85 9.82 -19.66
CA ALA A 188 22.33 10.48 -20.85
C ALA A 188 23.37 10.50 -21.99
N THR A 189 24.63 10.82 -21.68
CA THR A 189 25.71 10.88 -22.68
C THR A 189 25.95 9.52 -23.33
N ALA A 190 25.96 8.44 -22.54
CA ALA A 190 26.08 7.07 -23.06
C ALA A 190 24.87 6.67 -23.91
N ARG A 191 23.64 7.00 -23.44
CA ARG A 191 22.38 6.69 -24.13
C ARG A 191 22.28 7.39 -25.48
N TYR A 192 22.69 8.65 -25.58
CA TYR A 192 22.59 9.47 -26.80
C TYR A 192 23.89 9.56 -27.61
N LYS A 193 24.90 8.72 -27.31
CA LYS A 193 26.12 8.63 -28.12
C LYS A 193 25.87 8.08 -29.52
N SER A 194 24.96 7.11 -29.64
CA SER A 194 24.61 6.41 -30.88
C SER A 194 23.17 6.65 -31.33
N HIS A 195 22.38 7.37 -30.53
CA HIS A 195 21.02 7.77 -30.86
C HIS A 195 20.98 9.26 -31.13
N PRO A 196 20.18 9.72 -32.12
CA PRO A 196 20.00 11.14 -32.34
C PRO A 196 19.45 11.80 -31.06
N LEU A 197 19.81 13.07 -30.87
CA LEU A 197 19.23 13.88 -29.81
C LEU A 197 17.70 13.88 -29.93
N PRO A 198 16.98 13.89 -28.80
CA PRO A 198 15.53 13.89 -28.83
C PRO A 198 15.02 15.11 -29.62
N THR A 199 14.20 14.86 -30.64
CA THR A 199 13.56 15.93 -31.42
C THR A 199 12.39 16.53 -30.65
N TYR A 200 11.77 15.75 -29.78
CA TYR A 200 10.63 16.15 -28.97
C TYR A 200 10.87 15.85 -27.50
N ILE A 201 10.45 16.76 -26.63
CA ILE A 201 10.37 16.57 -25.18
C ILE A 201 8.90 16.60 -24.80
N VAL A 202 8.42 15.52 -24.20
CA VAL A 202 7.05 15.41 -23.68
C VAL A 202 7.11 15.46 -22.16
N VAL A 203 6.55 16.50 -21.57
CA VAL A 203 6.57 16.74 -20.12
C VAL A 203 5.21 17.25 -19.67
N TYR A 204 4.87 17.01 -18.41
CA TYR A 204 3.68 17.62 -17.82
C TYR A 204 3.89 19.11 -17.55
N SER A 205 2.80 19.85 -17.34
CA SER A 205 2.81 21.28 -17.05
C SER A 205 3.74 21.69 -15.89
N SER A 206 3.78 20.90 -14.82
CA SER A 206 4.64 21.11 -13.65
C SER A 206 6.12 21.00 -14.02
N GLY A 207 6.50 19.91 -14.69
CA GLY A 207 7.85 19.66 -15.18
C GLY A 207 8.30 20.67 -16.23
N ALA A 208 7.40 21.08 -17.12
CA ALA A 208 7.68 22.13 -18.10
C ALA A 208 7.95 23.49 -17.45
N SER A 209 7.20 23.83 -16.39
CA SER A 209 7.43 25.03 -15.60
C SER A 209 8.79 24.98 -14.90
N ALA A 210 9.12 23.85 -14.26
CA ALA A 210 10.42 23.65 -13.61
C ALA A 210 11.60 23.72 -14.61
N LEU A 211 11.40 23.24 -15.84
CA LEU A 211 12.40 23.23 -16.91
C LEU A 211 12.34 24.47 -17.83
N HIS A 212 11.53 25.49 -17.52
CA HIS A 212 11.27 26.61 -18.43
C HIS A 212 12.56 27.26 -18.97
N ASN A 213 13.49 27.59 -18.07
CA ASN A 213 14.77 28.19 -18.44
C ASN A 213 15.64 27.23 -19.25
N SER A 214 15.67 25.95 -18.88
CA SER A 214 16.45 24.92 -19.57
C SER A 214 15.94 24.67 -20.99
N LEU A 215 14.61 24.57 -21.18
CA LEU A 215 13.99 24.38 -22.48
C LEU A 215 14.32 25.55 -23.44
N ALA A 216 14.32 26.78 -22.93
CA ALA A 216 14.74 27.95 -23.71
C ALA A 216 16.22 27.87 -24.13
N ILE A 217 17.12 27.56 -23.20
CA ILE A 217 18.56 27.41 -23.48
C ILE A 217 18.82 26.30 -24.50
N TRP A 218 18.10 25.18 -24.39
CA TRP A 218 18.21 24.05 -25.31
C TRP A 218 17.48 24.26 -26.64
N LYS A 219 16.88 25.44 -26.85
CA LYS A 219 16.12 25.81 -28.05
C LYS A 219 14.97 24.86 -28.35
N PHE A 220 14.23 24.47 -27.32
CA PHE A 220 12.97 23.75 -27.45
C PHE A 220 11.80 24.72 -27.34
N ALA A 221 10.89 24.68 -28.31
CA ALA A 221 9.68 25.50 -28.29
C ALA A 221 8.45 24.62 -28.15
N LEU A 222 7.43 25.13 -27.46
CA LEU A 222 6.16 24.43 -27.29
C LEU A 222 5.48 24.29 -28.66
N GLN A 223 5.24 23.06 -29.09
CA GLN A 223 4.57 22.77 -30.36
C GLN A 223 3.09 22.41 -30.15
N LYS A 224 2.81 21.61 -29.10
CA LYS A 224 1.45 21.11 -28.85
C LYS A 224 1.19 20.92 -27.37
N GLN A 225 -0.06 21.11 -27.00
CA GLN A 225 -0.60 20.88 -25.67
C GLN A 225 -1.74 19.89 -25.80
N PHE A 226 -1.72 18.87 -24.96
CA PHE A 226 -2.78 17.88 -24.84
C PHE A 226 -3.37 17.97 -23.44
N ASP A 227 -4.68 17.91 -23.34
CA ASP A 227 -5.36 17.77 -22.06
C ASP A 227 -4.93 16.45 -21.42
N HIS A 228 -4.55 16.54 -20.15
CA HIS A 228 -4.17 15.40 -19.34
C HIS A 228 -5.09 15.31 -18.11
N SER A 229 -4.86 14.32 -17.25
CA SER A 229 -5.69 14.12 -16.07
C SER A 229 -5.73 15.39 -15.21
N THR A 230 -6.88 15.76 -14.68
CA THR A 230 -7.02 16.84 -13.69
C THR A 230 -6.45 16.44 -12.32
N LEU A 231 -5.53 15.48 -12.29
CA LEU A 231 -4.99 14.83 -11.11
C LEU A 231 -3.48 15.05 -11.09
N SER A 232 -2.97 15.58 -9.98
CA SER A 232 -1.52 15.51 -9.73
C SER A 232 -1.20 14.09 -9.30
N LEU A 233 -0.40 13.39 -10.11
CA LEU A 233 0.27 12.14 -9.72
C LEU A 233 1.68 12.41 -9.16
N ASP A 234 2.12 13.66 -9.22
CA ASP A 234 3.42 14.07 -8.73
C ASP A 234 3.33 14.36 -7.22
N ALA A 235 4.14 13.65 -6.43
CA ALA A 235 4.24 13.86 -5.00
C ALA A 235 4.88 15.22 -4.67
N ASP A 236 5.69 15.76 -5.58
CA ASP A 236 6.46 16.98 -5.38
C ASP A 236 5.71 18.23 -5.88
N SER A 237 4.60 18.06 -6.61
CA SER A 237 3.75 19.16 -7.11
C SER A 237 2.31 19.06 -6.59
N PRO A 238 1.85 20.04 -5.77
CA PRO A 238 0.45 20.07 -5.32
C PRO A 238 -0.53 20.48 -6.43
N VAL A 239 -0.03 20.96 -7.57
CA VAL A 239 -0.84 21.39 -8.71
C VAL A 239 -1.07 20.21 -9.64
N ALA A 240 -2.33 19.95 -9.97
CA ALA A 240 -2.69 18.92 -10.93
C ALA A 240 -2.08 19.19 -12.30
N ASP A 241 -1.41 18.17 -12.85
CA ASP A 241 -0.85 18.21 -14.19
C ASP A 241 -1.94 18.03 -15.24
N THR A 242 -2.71 19.10 -15.39
CA THR A 242 -3.85 19.21 -16.30
C THR A 242 -3.46 19.12 -17.77
N HIS A 243 -2.17 19.28 -18.09
CA HIS A 243 -1.71 19.30 -19.47
C HIS A 243 -0.40 18.52 -19.65
N MET A 244 -0.34 17.79 -20.74
CA MET A 244 0.88 17.21 -21.29
C MET A 244 1.36 18.11 -22.43
N LEU A 245 2.56 18.65 -22.29
CA LEU A 245 3.16 19.60 -23.20
C LEU A 245 4.22 18.91 -24.05
N VAL A 246 4.18 19.16 -25.36
CA VAL A 246 5.14 18.65 -26.34
C VAL A 246 5.96 19.82 -26.86
N TYR A 247 7.25 19.78 -26.56
CA TYR A 247 8.23 20.72 -27.05
C TYR A 247 9.01 20.11 -28.21
N SER A 248 9.30 20.88 -29.25
CA SER A 248 10.14 20.44 -30.38
C SER A 248 11.45 21.21 -30.44
N ASN A 249 12.52 20.51 -30.83
CA ASN A 249 13.84 21.09 -31.01
C ASN A 249 13.87 21.98 -32.25
N GLN A 250 14.12 23.27 -32.05
CA GLN A 250 14.17 24.28 -33.11
C GLN A 250 15.46 24.18 -33.95
N MET A 251 16.48 23.47 -33.49
CA MET A 251 17.71 23.26 -34.26
C MET A 251 17.63 22.13 -35.28
N ILE A 252 16.59 21.29 -35.21
CA ILE A 252 16.43 20.07 -36.01
C ILE A 252 15.10 20.09 -36.80
N SER A 253 14.29 21.15 -36.65
CA SER A 253 13.07 21.29 -37.44
C SER A 253 13.42 21.51 -38.93
N PRO A 254 12.73 20.84 -39.87
CA PRO A 254 12.94 21.02 -41.31
C PRO A 254 12.64 22.44 -41.79
#